data_AF-D4L406-F1
#
_entry.id   AF-D4L406-F1
#
_cell.length_a   1.000
_cell.length_b   1.000
_cell.length_c   1.000
_cell.angle_alpha   90.00
_cell.angle_beta   90.00
_cell.angle_gamma   90.00
#
_symmetry.space_group_name_H-M   'P 1'
#
loop_
_entity.id
_entity.type
_entity.pdbx_description
1 polymer ?
#
loop_
_entity_poly.entity_id
_entity_poly.type
_entity_poly.pdbx_seq_one_letter_code
_entity_poly.pdbx_strand_id
1 'polypeptide(L)'
;MSAKHAFYYIKNSGQTKKGSAEKRRNMQITVAGNKKEVKDDLKLTELFELEQVETPQYVTVSINEEFVPSEQVESTVLKDGDNVEFLYFMGGGSYGINR
;
A
#
# COMPACT_ATOMS: atom_id res chain seq x y z
N MET A 1 -6.08 -9.23 -26.34
CA MET A 1 -5.62 -9.14 -24.94
C MET A 1 -4.14 -8.79 -24.97
N SER A 2 -3.77 -7.61 -24.45
CA SER A 2 -2.41 -7.08 -24.53
C SER A 2 -1.45 -7.85 -23.61
N ALA A 3 -0.22 -8.10 -24.07
CA ALA A 3 0.82 -8.83 -23.34
C ALA A 3 1.02 -8.31 -21.90
N LYS A 4 0.77 -7.02 -21.65
CA LYS A 4 0.82 -6.41 -20.31
C LYS A 4 -0.10 -7.10 -19.28
N HIS A 5 -1.28 -7.57 -19.68
CA HIS A 5 -2.20 -8.28 -18.79
C HIS A 5 -1.76 -9.73 -18.49
N ALA A 6 -1.08 -10.39 -19.44
CA ALA A 6 -0.54 -11.73 -19.22
C ALA A 6 0.65 -11.73 -18.25
N PHE A 7 1.52 -10.72 -18.33
CA PHE A 7 2.64 -10.59 -17.38
C PHE A 7 2.17 -10.33 -15.94
N TYR A 8 1.07 -9.59 -15.76
CA TYR A 8 0.51 -9.33 -14.42
C TYR A 8 -0.03 -10.62 -13.77
N TYR A 9 -0.68 -11.48 -14.54
CA TYR A 9 -1.20 -12.77 -14.03
C TYR A 9 -0.11 -13.77 -13.68
N ILE A 10 1.01 -13.80 -14.41
CA ILE A 10 2.13 -14.74 -14.16
C ILE A 10 2.91 -14.38 -12.90
N LYS A 11 3.00 -13.09 -12.52
CA LYS A 11 3.72 -12.70 -11.29
C LYS A 11 3.01 -13.10 -9.99
N ASN A 12 1.71 -13.39 -10.03
CA ASN A 12 0.93 -13.71 -8.84
C ASN A 12 0.87 -15.20 -8.50
N SER A 13 1.40 -16.09 -9.34
CA SER A 13 1.36 -17.55 -9.14
C SER A 13 2.62 -18.13 -8.48
N GLY A 14 3.39 -17.31 -7.77
CA GLY A 14 4.77 -17.63 -7.36
C GLY A 14 5.06 -17.60 -5.86
N GLN A 15 4.15 -18.05 -5.00
CA GLN A 15 4.52 -18.36 -3.61
C GLN A 15 4.96 -19.83 -3.48
N THR A 16 6.26 -20.08 -3.62
CA THR A 16 6.99 -21.08 -2.81
C THR A 16 8.50 -20.88 -3.02
N LYS A 17 9.25 -20.48 -1.99
CA LYS A 17 10.63 -20.98 -1.76
C LYS A 17 11.00 -20.94 -0.27
N LYS A 18 11.27 -22.14 0.25
CA LYS A 18 11.97 -22.43 1.52
C LYS A 18 13.43 -21.97 1.46
N GLY A 19 13.94 -21.40 2.56
CA GLY A 19 15.36 -21.13 2.78
C GLY A 19 15.64 -20.63 4.21
N SER A 20 16.36 -21.45 4.98
CA SER A 20 17.23 -21.14 6.15
C SER A 20 16.76 -20.14 7.23
N ALA A 21 16.74 -20.64 8.48
CA ALA A 21 16.33 -20.02 9.72
C ALA A 21 17.01 -18.67 10.06
N GLU A 22 16.41 -17.59 9.58
CA GLU A 22 16.03 -16.48 10.44
C GLU A 22 14.52 -16.47 10.36
N LYS A 23 13.83 -16.65 11.49
CA LYS A 23 12.36 -16.62 11.52
C LYS A 23 11.96 -15.19 11.16
N ARG A 24 11.89 -14.90 9.86
CA ARG A 24 11.33 -13.65 9.33
C ARG A 24 9.95 -13.60 9.91
N ARG A 25 9.80 -12.75 10.93
CA ARG A 25 8.48 -12.48 11.46
C ARG A 25 7.84 -11.65 10.37
N ASN A 26 6.87 -12.29 9.74
CA ASN A 26 6.07 -11.68 8.72
C ASN A 26 4.69 -11.48 9.33
N MET A 27 4.08 -10.35 8.99
CA MET A 27 2.74 -9.98 9.41
C MET A 27 1.82 -9.93 8.20
N GLN A 28 0.53 -10.11 8.44
CA GLN A 28 -0.51 -9.97 7.44
C GLN A 28 -1.15 -8.60 7.54
N ILE A 29 -1.16 -7.86 6.44
CA ILE A 29 -1.90 -6.60 6.33
C ILE A 29 -2.87 -6.67 5.16
N THR A 30 -3.84 -5.78 5.14
CA THR A 30 -4.70 -5.53 3.98
C THR A 30 -4.32 -4.20 3.37
N VAL A 31 -4.07 -4.15 2.07
CA VAL A 31 -3.70 -2.92 1.36
C VAL A 31 -4.66 -2.74 0.19
N ALA A 32 -5.44 -1.66 0.21
CA ALA A 32 -6.48 -1.39 -0.79
C ALA A 32 -7.37 -2.62 -1.06
N GLY A 33 -7.81 -3.29 0.02
CA GLY A 33 -8.65 -4.50 -0.02
C GLY A 33 -7.92 -5.82 -0.33
N ASN A 34 -6.60 -5.81 -0.57
CA ASN A 34 -5.82 -7.03 -0.87
C ASN A 34 -4.99 -7.47 0.34
N LYS A 35 -5.19 -8.72 0.81
CA LYS A 35 -4.35 -9.29 1.88
C LYS A 35 -2.94 -9.60 1.38
N LYS A 36 -1.93 -9.18 2.13
CA LYS A 36 -0.51 -9.32 1.81
C LYS A 36 0.28 -9.72 3.04
N GLU A 37 1.30 -10.54 2.81
CA GLU A 37 2.30 -10.88 3.81
C GLU A 37 3.52 -9.97 3.63
N VAL A 38 3.86 -9.23 4.68
CA VAL A 38 4.98 -8.28 4.70
C VAL A 38 5.88 -8.56 5.89
N LYS A 39 7.08 -7.96 5.93
CA LYS A 39 7.94 -8.04 7.12
C LYS A 39 7.26 -7.39 8.33
N ASP A 40 7.51 -7.91 9.53
CA ASP A 40 7.16 -7.23 10.78
C ASP A 40 7.79 -5.83 10.81
N ASP A 41 7.12 -4.92 11.52
CA ASP A 41 7.53 -3.53 11.71
C ASP A 41 7.81 -2.79 10.38
N LEU A 42 7.10 -3.15 9.30
CA LEU A 42 7.17 -2.46 8.01
C LEU A 42 6.76 -1.00 8.20
N LYS A 43 7.60 -0.07 7.75
CA LYS A 43 7.24 1.35 7.75
C LYS A 43 6.26 1.67 6.64
N LEU A 44 5.40 2.66 6.87
CA LEU A 44 4.46 3.11 5.84
C LEU A 44 5.19 3.62 4.58
N THR A 45 6.35 4.25 4.73
CA THR A 45 7.19 4.68 3.59
C THR A 45 7.70 3.50 2.75
N GLU A 46 8.08 2.39 3.39
CA GLU A 46 8.50 1.19 2.68
C GLU A 46 7.32 0.54 1.97
N LEU A 47 6.11 0.60 2.55
CA LEU A 47 4.89 0.15 1.87
C LEU A 47 4.63 0.95 0.59
N PHE A 48 4.87 2.26 0.58
CA PHE A 48 4.73 3.06 -0.64
C PHE A 48 5.67 2.63 -1.76
N GLU A 49 6.91 2.27 -1.43
CA GLU A 49 7.87 1.74 -2.40
C GLU A 49 7.41 0.38 -2.96
N LEU A 50 6.91 -0.51 -2.08
CA LEU A 50 6.37 -1.81 -2.48
C LEU A 50 5.16 -1.70 -3.40
N GLU A 51 4.27 -0.77 -3.10
CA GLU A 51 3.05 -0.50 -3.88
C GLU A 51 3.28 0.44 -5.06
N GLN A 52 4.52 0.94 -5.23
CA GLN A 52 4.90 1.88 -6.30
C GLN A 52 4.01 3.12 -6.33
N VAL A 53 3.72 3.68 -5.15
CA VAL A 53 2.94 4.92 -5.00
C VAL A 53 3.72 6.06 -5.64
N GLU A 54 3.23 6.57 -6.78
CA GLU A 54 3.93 7.58 -7.59
C GLU A 54 4.06 8.94 -6.89
N THR A 55 3.10 9.29 -6.03
CA THR A 55 3.05 10.61 -5.37
C THR A 55 2.74 10.50 -3.87
N PRO A 56 3.69 10.01 -3.05
CA PRO A 56 3.47 9.81 -1.61
C PRO A 56 3.15 11.09 -0.83
N GLN A 57 3.57 12.26 -1.33
CA GLN A 57 3.24 13.55 -0.69
C GLN A 57 1.80 14.03 -0.92
N TYR A 58 1.10 13.46 -1.90
CA TYR A 58 -0.26 13.86 -2.27
C TYR A 58 -1.30 12.77 -1.97
N VAL A 59 -0.85 11.62 -1.46
CA VAL A 59 -1.72 10.53 -1.01
C VAL A 59 -2.13 10.79 0.44
N THR A 60 -3.42 10.64 0.72
CA THR A 60 -3.91 10.51 2.10
C THR A 60 -3.93 9.04 2.46
N VAL A 61 -3.36 8.68 3.60
CA VAL A 61 -3.38 7.30 4.08
C VAL A 61 -4.36 7.17 5.23
N SER A 62 -5.16 6.11 5.21
CA SER A 62 -5.86 5.66 6.40
C SER A 62 -5.37 4.27 6.81
N ILE A 63 -5.28 4.05 8.11
CA ILE A 63 -5.00 2.76 8.73
C ILE A 63 -6.17 2.45 9.66
N ASN A 64 -6.85 1.33 9.45
CA ASN A 64 -8.02 0.92 10.24
C ASN A 64 -9.10 2.01 10.34
N GLU A 65 -9.39 2.69 9.22
CA GLU A 65 -10.35 3.81 9.13
C GLU A 65 -9.90 5.11 9.83
N GLU A 66 -8.68 5.16 10.38
CA GLU A 66 -8.10 6.36 10.98
C GLU A 66 -7.06 7.00 10.05
N PHE A 67 -7.14 8.31 9.83
CA PHE A 67 -6.21 9.02 8.96
C PHE A 67 -4.85 9.21 9.62
N VAL A 68 -3.78 8.93 8.88
CA VAL A 68 -2.40 9.19 9.31
C VAL A 68 -2.01 10.62 8.91
N PRO A 69 -1.67 11.50 9.87
CA PRO A 69 -1.16 12.84 9.55
C PRO A 69 0.14 12.77 8.74
N SER A 70 0.33 13.69 7.80
CA SER A 70 1.49 13.69 6.90
C SER A 70 2.83 13.70 7.63
N GLU A 71 2.91 14.41 8.77
CA GLU A 71 4.08 14.46 9.65
C GLU A 71 4.37 13.15 10.38
N GLN A 72 3.39 12.25 10.50
CA GLN A 72 3.55 10.96 11.16
C GLN A 72 3.91 9.83 10.18
N VAL A 73 3.70 10.02 8.88
CA VAL A 73 3.91 9.00 7.83
C VAL A 73 5.30 8.34 7.93
N GLU A 74 6.38 9.13 8.08
CA GLU A 74 7.76 8.61 8.14
C GLU A 74 8.06 7.79 9.41
N SER A 75 7.32 8.07 10.48
CA SER A 75 7.46 7.40 11.78
C SER A 75 6.46 6.27 12.00
N THR A 76 5.46 6.15 11.13
CA THR A 76 4.39 5.17 11.24
C THR A 76 4.91 3.79 10.86
N VAL A 77 4.74 2.86 11.80
CA VAL A 77 5.09 1.44 11.66
C VAL A 77 3.78 0.65 11.65
N LEU A 78 3.61 -0.16 10.62
CA LEU A 78 2.43 -1.02 10.44
C LEU A 78 2.48 -2.21 11.38
N LYS A 79 1.31 -2.71 11.74
CA LYS A 79 1.10 -3.84 12.65
C LYS A 79 0.37 -4.96 11.96
N ASP A 80 0.50 -6.16 12.52
CA ASP A 80 -0.26 -7.33 12.08
C ASP A 80 -1.76 -7.08 12.17
N GLY A 81 -2.47 -7.36 11.09
CA GLY A 81 -3.90 -7.15 10.93
C GLY A 81 -4.30 -5.77 10.39
N ASP A 82 -3.38 -4.83 10.20
CA ASP A 82 -3.73 -3.47 9.75
C ASP A 82 -4.39 -3.48 8.36
N ASN A 83 -5.43 -2.65 8.20
CA ASN A 83 -6.02 -2.33 6.92
C ASN A 83 -5.60 -0.94 6.47
N VAL A 84 -4.84 -0.85 5.39
CA VAL A 84 -4.27 0.37 4.84
C VAL A 84 -4.99 0.75 3.55
N GLU A 85 -5.50 1.97 3.47
CA GLU A 85 -6.08 2.52 2.25
C GLU A 85 -5.35 3.79 1.81
N PHE A 86 -5.14 3.87 0.48
CA PHE A 86 -4.56 5.04 -0.17
C PHE A 86 -5.68 5.83 -0.87
N LEU A 87 -5.85 7.08 -0.44
CA LEU A 87 -6.90 7.97 -0.91
C LEU A 87 -6.26 9.13 -1.66
N TYR A 88 -6.67 9.32 -2.92
CA TYR A 88 -6.28 10.47 -3.73
C TYR A 88 -7.47 11.41 -3.84
N PHE A 89 -7.41 12.53 -3.12
CA PHE A 89 -8.39 13.60 -3.27
C PHE A 89 -8.08 14.38 -4.54
N MET A 90 -8.53 13.86 -5.68
CA MET A 90 -8.60 14.63 -6.92
C MET A 90 -9.73 15.65 -6.74
N GLY A 91 -9.37 16.88 -6.37
CA GLY A 91 -10.32 17.94 -6.05
C GLY A 91 -11.41 18.13 -7.12
N GLY A 92 -12.65 17.85 -6.74
CA GLY A 92 -13.85 18.21 -7.50
C GLY A 92 -14.14 19.71 -7.35
N GLY A 93 -13.33 20.55 -8.00
CA GLY A 93 -13.64 21.97 -8.16
C GLY A 93 -14.71 22.15 -9.23
N SER A 94 -15.90 22.54 -8.80
CA SER A 94 -17.05 22.93 -9.62
C SER A 94 -16.69 23.62 -10.94
N TYR A 95 -17.24 23.14 -12.05
CA TYR A 95 -17.41 23.90 -13.30
C TYR A 95 -18.29 25.13 -12.98
N GLY A 96 -17.66 26.23 -12.57
CA GLY A 96 -18.30 27.50 -12.30
C GLY A 96 -18.01 28.48 -13.44
N ILE A 97 -18.93 28.52 -14.40
CA ILE A 97 -19.41 29.72 -15.12
C ILE A 97 -18.40 30.85 -15.38
N ASN A 98 -17.98 30.99 -16.64
CA ASN A 98 -17.65 32.31 -17.18
C ASN A 98 -18.80 32.78 -18.06
N ARG A 99 -19.30 33.98 -17.71
CA ARG A 99 -20.38 34.76 -18.30
C ARG A 99 -20.30 34.91 -19.81
#